data_AF-A0A6P8Z2R5-F1
#
_entry.id   AF-A0A6P8Z2R5-F1
#
_cell.length_a   1.000
_cell.length_b   1.000
_cell.length_c   1.000
_cell.angle_alpha   90.00
_cell.angle_beta   90.00
_cell.angle_gamma   90.00
#
_symmetry.space_group_name_H-M   'P 1'
#
loop_
_entity.id
_entity.type
_entity.pdbx_description
1 polymer ?
#
loop_
_entity_poly.entity_id
_entity_poly.type
_entity_poly.pdbx_seq_one_letter_code
_entity_poly.pdbx_strand_id
1 'polypeptide(L)'
;MTQIRSIAGTLLLDVRKFAEAHLNRRDIRKAVIAVPSYFNIAQRQGIIDAARLAGLPEARLVNETTAAALAFAHDREGPKLVVVVDVSGGGGSVSVVKVDGGGVQVVRTCGKRLPGGDEFDIRMINYLWTAIREEHGKEVEDHRSMEILRSTWEKAKQKLSRIPHVEISTFLPAIDKELKHTIPRSLFEAECSDLFDSILHEISRTLKNAMGSLPEGSCVDHVVLIGGSSRIPHLRAEIDKLLPGKLHKALSPDEAVARGAALLAAGAVRVDKEVVGLETHVTYGDTTFLCKDHMQVEEWHQPPVKPKEYFARYAMTQNRSPVEGQK
;
A
#
# COMPACT_ATOMS: atom_id res chain seq x y z
N MET A 1 21.85 3.75 -7.78
CA MET A 1 20.63 4.60 -7.79
C MET A 1 20.11 4.90 -9.21
N THR A 2 20.96 5.14 -10.21
CA THR A 2 20.55 5.46 -11.59
C THR A 2 19.68 4.37 -12.26
N GLN A 3 19.97 3.09 -12.01
CA GLN A 3 19.21 1.97 -12.58
C GLN A 3 17.77 1.88 -12.04
N ILE A 4 17.57 2.12 -10.74
CA ILE A 4 16.22 2.08 -10.10
C ILE A 4 15.33 3.19 -10.66
N ARG A 5 15.87 4.41 -10.81
CA ARG A 5 15.13 5.55 -11.37
C ARG A 5 14.71 5.29 -12.82
N SER A 6 15.57 4.67 -13.61
CA SER A 6 15.28 4.30 -15.00
C SER A 6 14.15 3.26 -15.08
N ILE A 7 14.21 2.20 -14.26
CA ILE A 7 13.16 1.17 -14.21
C ILE A 7 11.81 1.78 -13.78
N ALA A 8 11.79 2.57 -12.70
CA ALA A 8 10.59 3.25 -12.25
C ALA A 8 10.05 4.23 -13.32
N GLY A 9 10.93 4.93 -14.02
CA GLY A 9 10.56 5.83 -15.12
C GLY A 9 9.90 5.08 -16.29
N THR A 10 10.40 3.90 -16.66
CA THR A 10 9.78 3.05 -17.69
C THR A 10 8.38 2.60 -17.27
N LEU A 11 8.20 2.16 -16.01
CA LEU A 11 6.88 1.78 -15.51
C LEU A 11 5.89 2.95 -15.53
N LEU A 12 6.32 4.13 -15.08
CA LEU A 12 5.49 5.34 -15.12
C LEU A 12 5.16 5.76 -16.56
N LEU A 13 6.09 5.58 -17.50
CA LEU A 13 5.86 5.85 -18.92
C LEU A 13 4.78 4.92 -19.49
N ASP A 14 4.82 3.63 -19.15
CA ASP A 14 3.83 2.66 -19.59
C ASP A 14 2.44 2.95 -19.01
N VAL A 15 2.35 3.31 -17.73
CA VAL A 15 1.10 3.77 -17.10
C VAL A 15 0.56 5.03 -17.78
N ARG A 16 1.44 6.00 -18.09
CA ARG A 16 1.04 7.22 -18.80
C ARG A 16 0.49 6.90 -20.19
N LYS A 17 1.19 6.07 -20.98
CA LYS A 17 0.74 5.65 -22.32
C LYS A 17 -0.59 4.92 -22.27
N PHE A 18 -0.78 4.06 -21.27
CA PHE A 18 -2.06 3.38 -21.05
C PHE A 18 -3.18 4.39 -20.78
N ALA A 19 -2.95 5.36 -19.89
CA ALA A 19 -3.93 6.41 -19.60
C ALA A 19 -4.23 7.30 -20.82
N GLU A 20 -3.22 7.66 -21.61
CA GLU A 20 -3.36 8.43 -22.86
C GLU A 20 -4.26 7.70 -23.87
N ALA A 21 -3.99 6.41 -24.08
CA ALA A 21 -4.79 5.56 -24.95
C ALA A 21 -6.23 5.41 -24.43
N HIS A 22 -6.42 5.15 -23.14
CA HIS A 22 -7.73 4.98 -22.54
C HIS A 22 -8.60 6.24 -22.61
N LEU A 23 -7.99 7.42 -22.39
CA LEU A 23 -8.69 8.70 -22.40
C LEU A 23 -8.82 9.31 -23.80
N ASN A 24 -8.23 8.70 -24.83
CA ASN A 24 -8.07 9.29 -26.16
C ASN A 24 -7.49 10.71 -26.10
N ARG A 25 -6.51 10.93 -25.21
CA ARG A 25 -5.81 12.21 -25.03
C ARG A 25 -4.31 11.98 -25.10
N ARG A 26 -3.59 12.96 -25.64
CA ARG A 26 -2.13 12.97 -25.67
C ARG A 26 -1.58 13.93 -24.64
N ASP A 27 -0.30 13.77 -24.34
CA ASP A 27 0.51 14.70 -23.56
C ASP A 27 0.00 14.87 -22.12
N ILE A 28 -0.29 13.76 -21.44
CA ILE A 28 -0.55 13.79 -20.00
C ILE A 28 0.75 14.18 -19.30
N ARG A 29 0.80 15.38 -18.70
CA ARG A 29 2.00 15.93 -18.04
C ARG A 29 1.90 16.02 -16.52
N LYS A 30 0.68 15.98 -15.98
CA LYS A 30 0.36 16.10 -14.55
C LYS A 30 -0.05 14.75 -13.99
N ALA A 31 0.48 14.40 -12.82
CA ALA A 31 0.12 13.18 -12.11
C ALA A 31 0.23 13.40 -10.59
N VAL A 32 -0.54 12.63 -9.84
CA VAL A 32 -0.32 12.44 -8.41
C VAL A 32 0.15 11.00 -8.24
N ILE A 33 1.31 10.80 -7.65
CA ILE A 33 1.94 9.49 -7.47
C ILE A 33 1.93 9.18 -5.98
N ALA A 34 1.29 8.07 -5.62
CA ALA A 34 1.32 7.59 -4.24
C ALA A 34 2.68 6.95 -3.92
N VAL A 35 3.20 7.22 -2.73
CA VAL A 35 4.44 6.63 -2.22
C VAL A 35 4.27 6.16 -0.77
N PRO A 36 5.04 5.17 -0.30
CA PRO A 36 4.97 4.75 1.08
C PRO A 36 5.28 5.90 2.05
N SER A 37 4.52 5.96 3.14
CA SER A 37 4.68 7.03 4.13
C SER A 37 6.08 7.00 4.78
N TYR A 38 6.71 5.82 4.83
CA TYR A 38 8.07 5.64 5.32
C TYR A 38 9.18 5.97 4.32
N PHE A 39 8.86 6.46 3.12
CA PHE A 39 9.89 6.91 2.18
C PHE A 39 10.60 8.17 2.70
N ASN A 40 11.93 8.12 2.72
CA ASN A 40 12.78 9.26 3.00
C ASN A 40 12.84 10.24 1.81
N ILE A 41 13.48 11.40 2.02
CA ILE A 41 13.56 12.47 1.02
C ILE A 41 14.26 11.98 -0.26
N ALA A 42 15.34 11.22 -0.14
CA ALA A 42 16.08 10.71 -1.30
C ALA A 42 15.25 9.73 -2.17
N GLN A 43 14.46 8.86 -1.52
CA GLN A 43 13.54 7.95 -2.21
C GLN A 43 12.41 8.71 -2.91
N ARG A 44 11.81 9.70 -2.23
CA ARG A 44 10.79 10.59 -2.82
C ARG A 44 11.32 11.35 -4.03
N GLN A 45 12.51 11.94 -3.91
CA GLN A 45 13.15 12.62 -5.02
C GLN A 45 13.44 11.65 -6.18
N GLY A 46 13.82 10.40 -5.88
CA GLY A 46 13.97 9.35 -6.87
C GLY A 46 12.70 9.08 -7.69
N ILE A 47 11.53 9.10 -7.06
CA ILE A 47 10.23 8.96 -7.75
C ILE A 47 9.91 10.20 -8.60
N ILE A 48 10.18 11.41 -8.11
CA ILE A 48 10.01 12.64 -8.90
C ILE A 48 10.93 12.64 -10.13
N ASP A 49 12.18 12.22 -9.98
CA ASP A 49 13.12 12.11 -11.09
C ASP A 49 12.64 11.06 -12.10
N ALA A 50 12.17 9.90 -11.64
CA ALA A 50 11.57 8.88 -12.49
C ALA A 50 10.33 9.40 -13.25
N ALA A 51 9.47 10.18 -12.59
CA ALA A 51 8.31 10.80 -13.21
C ALA A 51 8.70 11.81 -14.30
N ARG A 52 9.76 12.60 -14.07
CA ARG A 52 10.31 13.50 -15.10
C ARG A 52 10.81 12.72 -16.32
N LEU A 53 11.52 11.61 -16.11
CA LEU A 53 11.97 10.73 -17.20
C LEU A 53 10.79 10.12 -17.98
N ALA A 54 9.68 9.85 -17.30
CA ALA A 54 8.44 9.38 -17.90
C ALA A 54 7.63 10.48 -18.62
N GLY A 55 8.12 11.73 -18.64
CA GLY A 55 7.43 12.87 -19.24
C GLY A 55 6.24 13.38 -18.40
N LEU A 56 6.31 13.22 -17.08
CA LEU A 56 5.38 13.78 -16.08
C LEU A 56 6.10 14.85 -15.23
N PRO A 57 6.48 16.01 -15.82
CA PRO A 57 7.29 17.03 -15.13
C PRO A 57 6.55 17.72 -13.98
N GLU A 58 5.22 17.67 -13.96
CA GLU A 58 4.36 18.25 -12.92
C GLU A 58 3.81 17.18 -11.97
N ALA A 59 4.51 16.04 -11.85
CA ALA A 59 4.14 15.01 -10.88
C ALA A 59 4.27 15.53 -9.44
N ARG A 60 3.28 15.21 -8.61
CA ARG A 60 3.30 15.45 -7.16
C ARG A 60 3.21 14.12 -6.43
N LEU A 61 3.76 14.06 -5.22
CA LEU A 61 3.67 12.86 -4.39
C LEU A 61 2.55 13.00 -3.36
N VAL A 62 1.99 11.87 -2.94
CA VAL A 62 1.11 11.77 -1.78
C VAL A 62 1.42 10.46 -1.05
N ASN A 63 1.24 10.39 0.25
CA ASN A 63 1.42 9.12 0.97
C ASN A 63 0.31 8.13 0.59
N GLU A 64 0.63 6.84 0.47
CA GLU A 64 -0.33 5.77 0.18
C GLU A 64 -1.50 5.75 1.17
N THR A 65 -1.20 5.86 2.48
CA THR A 65 -2.23 5.92 3.53
C THR A 65 -3.09 7.19 3.44
N THR A 66 -2.52 8.31 3.01
CA THR A 66 -3.26 9.57 2.81
C THR A 66 -4.13 9.49 1.56
N ALA A 67 -3.63 8.91 0.47
CA ALA A 67 -4.42 8.63 -0.73
C ALA A 67 -5.61 7.71 -0.41
N ALA A 68 -5.38 6.61 0.32
CA ALA A 68 -6.48 5.74 0.75
C ALA A 68 -7.50 6.46 1.65
N ALA A 69 -7.04 7.33 2.55
CA ALA A 69 -7.91 8.18 3.35
C ALA A 69 -8.74 9.14 2.50
N LEU A 70 -8.15 9.72 1.45
CA LEU A 70 -8.86 10.59 0.51
C LEU A 70 -9.94 9.83 -0.26
N ALA A 71 -9.64 8.60 -0.70
CA ALA A 71 -10.63 7.74 -1.35
C ALA A 71 -11.78 7.36 -0.41
N PHE A 72 -11.47 7.17 0.88
CA PHE A 72 -12.46 6.97 1.93
C PHE A 72 -13.27 8.24 2.19
N ALA A 73 -12.63 9.42 2.27
CA ALA A 73 -13.29 10.69 2.56
C ALA A 73 -14.24 11.14 1.42
N HIS A 74 -13.97 10.72 0.19
CA HIS A 74 -14.81 11.04 -0.97
C HIS A 74 -16.25 10.55 -0.74
N ASP A 75 -17.20 11.49 -0.86
CA ASP A 75 -18.64 11.33 -0.66
C ASP A 75 -19.08 11.08 0.79
N ARG A 76 -18.26 11.42 1.79
CA ARG A 76 -18.62 11.32 3.21
C ARG A 76 -18.66 12.69 3.88
N GLU A 77 -19.72 12.88 4.66
CA GLU A 77 -19.93 14.09 5.45
C GLU A 77 -19.56 13.88 6.91
N GLY A 78 -19.14 14.98 7.54
CA GLY A 78 -18.82 15.05 8.95
C GLY A 78 -17.42 14.55 9.31
N PRO A 79 -16.89 15.00 10.46
CA PRO A 79 -15.57 14.62 10.91
C PRO A 79 -15.56 13.15 11.33
N LYS A 80 -14.57 12.41 10.82
CA LYS A 80 -14.31 11.01 11.18
C LYS A 80 -12.85 10.79 11.51
N LEU A 81 -12.58 10.03 12.56
CA LEU A 81 -11.24 9.54 12.88
C LEU A 81 -11.03 8.15 12.30
N VAL A 82 -10.08 8.02 11.39
CA VAL A 82 -9.84 6.80 10.62
C VAL A 82 -8.43 6.30 10.88
N VAL A 83 -8.29 4.99 11.11
CA VAL A 83 -7.00 4.31 11.12
C VAL A 83 -6.81 3.64 9.76
N VAL A 84 -5.82 4.06 8.99
CA VAL A 84 -5.45 3.42 7.73
C VAL A 84 -4.27 2.50 7.99
N VAL A 85 -4.43 1.22 7.69
CA VAL A 85 -3.39 0.18 7.82
C VAL A 85 -3.07 -0.33 6.42
N ASP A 86 -1.83 -0.08 6.00
CA ASP A 86 -1.27 -0.58 4.76
C ASP A 86 -0.40 -1.80 5.03
N VAL A 87 -0.71 -2.91 4.36
CA VAL A 87 0.16 -4.09 4.32
C VAL A 87 0.26 -4.54 2.86
N SER A 88 1.21 -3.93 2.15
CA SER A 88 1.51 -4.22 0.75
C SER A 88 2.48 -5.41 0.61
N GLY A 89 2.98 -5.67 -0.60
CA GLY A 89 4.04 -6.67 -0.82
C GLY A 89 5.38 -6.24 -0.22
N GLY A 90 5.81 -5.02 -0.53
CA GLY A 90 7.15 -4.52 -0.16
C GLY A 90 7.23 -3.83 1.19
N GLY A 91 6.17 -3.84 2.01
CA GLY A 91 6.16 -3.28 3.35
C GLY A 91 4.79 -2.73 3.75
N GLY A 92 4.69 -2.26 4.99
CA GLY A 92 3.46 -1.67 5.50
C GLY A 92 3.67 -0.38 6.27
N SER A 93 2.57 0.33 6.52
CA SER A 93 2.54 1.50 7.37
C SER A 93 1.16 1.69 8.02
N VAL A 94 1.11 2.49 9.08
CA VAL A 94 -0.14 2.84 9.77
C VAL A 94 -0.22 4.35 9.90
N SER A 95 -1.37 4.92 9.56
CA SER A 95 -1.67 6.33 9.79
C SER A 95 -3.01 6.48 10.48
N VAL A 96 -3.06 7.37 11.47
CA VAL A 96 -4.30 7.88 12.07
C VAL A 96 -4.59 9.24 11.45
N VAL A 97 -5.75 9.36 10.84
CA VAL A 97 -6.15 10.54 10.06
C VAL A 97 -7.52 11.02 10.48
N LYS A 98 -7.71 12.33 10.49
CA LYS A 98 -9.04 12.94 10.51
C LYS A 98 -9.47 13.18 9.08
N VAL A 99 -10.70 12.85 8.77
CA VAL A 99 -11.32 13.16 7.48
C VAL A 99 -12.56 14.01 7.72
N ASP A 100 -12.74 15.05 6.92
CA ASP A 100 -13.91 15.94 7.02
C ASP A 100 -14.18 16.65 5.68
N GLY A 101 -15.38 16.45 5.12
CA GLY A 101 -15.84 17.13 3.90
C GLY A 101 -14.83 17.04 2.75
N GLY A 102 -14.33 15.84 2.47
CA GLY A 102 -13.31 15.58 1.43
C GLY A 102 -11.89 16.07 1.77
N GLY A 103 -11.67 16.64 2.95
CA GLY A 103 -10.36 16.99 3.49
C GLY A 103 -9.77 15.86 4.34
N VAL A 104 -8.44 15.72 4.29
CA VAL A 104 -7.68 14.76 5.13
C VAL A 104 -6.60 15.47 5.91
N GLN A 105 -6.56 15.24 7.21
CA GLN A 105 -5.53 15.72 8.14
C GLN A 105 -4.85 14.54 8.82
N VAL A 106 -3.56 14.32 8.56
CA VAL A 106 -2.78 13.28 9.23
C VAL A 106 -2.49 13.70 10.68
N VAL A 107 -2.97 12.91 11.63
CA VAL A 107 -2.72 13.11 13.08
C VAL A 107 -1.39 12.47 13.46
N ARG A 108 -1.19 11.22 13.06
CA ARG A 108 0.03 10.46 13.34
C ARG A 108 0.26 9.41 12.27
N THR A 109 1.52 9.13 11.97
CA THR A 109 1.96 8.00 11.16
C THR A 109 3.01 7.21 11.91
N CYS A 110 3.09 5.89 11.69
CA CYS A 110 4.16 5.07 12.26
C CYS A 110 5.53 5.51 11.71
N GLY A 111 6.52 5.58 12.59
CA GLY A 111 7.85 6.14 12.26
C GLY A 111 8.80 5.16 11.57
N LYS A 112 8.32 3.99 11.15
CA LYS A 112 9.13 2.90 10.58
C LYS A 112 8.34 2.12 9.53
N ARG A 113 9.06 1.42 8.65
CA ARG A 113 8.50 0.41 7.76
C ARG A 113 8.03 -0.81 8.56
N LEU A 114 6.82 -1.27 8.31
CA LEU A 114 6.29 -2.53 8.84
C LEU A 114 6.53 -3.70 7.87
N PRO A 115 6.48 -4.96 8.37
CA PRO A 115 6.49 -6.13 7.51
C PRO A 115 5.39 -6.07 6.44
N GLY A 116 5.74 -6.50 5.23
CA GLY A 116 4.83 -6.69 4.11
C GLY A 116 4.76 -8.15 3.66
N GLY A 117 4.13 -8.37 2.50
CA GLY A 117 3.95 -9.68 1.88
C GLY A 117 5.25 -10.44 1.66
N ASP A 118 6.33 -9.74 1.34
CA ASP A 118 7.66 -10.32 1.11
C ASP A 118 8.23 -10.95 2.39
N GLU A 119 8.07 -10.32 3.56
CA GLU A 119 8.53 -10.92 4.82
C GLU A 119 7.75 -12.21 5.17
N PHE A 120 6.43 -12.22 4.92
CA PHE A 120 5.62 -13.43 5.06
C PHE A 120 6.08 -14.54 4.08
N ASP A 121 6.46 -14.16 2.86
CA ASP A 121 6.96 -15.11 1.87
C ASP A 121 8.32 -15.68 2.27
N ILE A 122 9.25 -14.83 2.67
CA ILE A 122 10.60 -15.23 3.11
C ILE A 122 10.51 -16.19 4.29
N ARG A 123 9.66 -15.93 5.29
CA ARG A 123 9.48 -16.81 6.45
C ARG A 123 9.11 -18.23 6.02
N MET A 124 8.12 -18.35 5.13
CA MET A 124 7.62 -19.65 4.70
C MET A 124 8.53 -20.34 3.70
N ILE A 125 9.25 -19.58 2.86
CA ILE A 125 10.31 -20.13 2.00
C ILE A 125 11.41 -20.76 2.86
N ASN A 126 11.86 -20.07 3.92
CA ASN A 126 12.87 -20.61 4.84
C ASN A 126 12.38 -21.87 5.57
N TYR A 127 11.11 -21.88 6.00
CA TYR A 127 10.47 -23.06 6.58
C TYR A 127 10.50 -24.25 5.59
N LEU A 128 10.06 -24.02 4.35
CA LEU A 128 10.03 -25.05 3.30
C LEU A 128 11.45 -25.54 2.95
N TRP A 129 12.45 -24.65 2.93
CA TRP A 129 13.84 -25.07 2.72
C TRP A 129 14.38 -25.96 3.83
N THR A 130 14.04 -25.64 5.07
CA THR A 130 14.44 -26.48 6.21
C THR A 130 13.83 -27.88 6.06
N ALA A 131 12.54 -27.97 5.75
CA ALA A 131 11.85 -29.25 5.52
C ALA A 131 12.46 -30.04 4.35
N ILE A 132 12.77 -29.38 3.23
CA ILE A 132 13.39 -30.01 2.06
C ILE A 132 14.79 -30.54 2.38
N ARG A 133 15.58 -29.79 3.15
CA ARG A 133 16.91 -30.23 3.57
C ARG A 133 16.83 -31.44 4.48
N GLU A 134 15.86 -31.48 5.40
CA GLU A 134 15.64 -32.61 6.30
C GLU A 134 15.16 -33.87 5.54
N GLU A 135 14.28 -33.71 4.55
CA GLU A 135 13.73 -34.83 3.77
C GLU A 135 14.69 -35.38 2.71
N HIS A 136 15.52 -34.52 2.11
CA HIS A 136 16.31 -34.88 0.93
C HIS A 136 17.82 -34.74 1.13
N GLY A 137 18.28 -34.22 2.26
CA GLY A 137 19.71 -34.07 2.57
C GLY A 137 20.46 -33.10 1.64
N LYS A 138 19.75 -32.22 0.93
CA LYS A 138 20.32 -31.26 -0.03
C LYS A 138 19.94 -29.84 0.36
N GLU A 139 20.92 -28.94 0.33
CA GLU A 139 20.65 -27.51 0.40
C GLU A 139 20.26 -26.98 -0.98
N VAL A 140 19.27 -26.08 -1.02
CA VAL A 140 18.79 -25.47 -2.25
C VAL A 140 19.46 -24.12 -2.43
N GLU A 141 20.58 -24.12 -3.14
CA GLU A 141 21.36 -22.91 -3.43
C GLU A 141 21.10 -22.37 -4.84
N ASP A 142 20.44 -23.14 -5.71
CA ASP A 142 20.27 -22.74 -7.09
C ASP A 142 19.16 -21.68 -7.24
N HIS A 143 19.49 -20.64 -8.00
CA HIS A 143 18.61 -19.49 -8.19
C HIS A 143 17.26 -19.85 -8.79
N ARG A 144 17.24 -20.84 -9.69
CA ARG A 144 16.02 -21.23 -10.41
C ARG A 144 15.01 -21.92 -9.48
N SER A 145 15.45 -22.84 -8.63
CA SER A 145 14.57 -23.47 -7.63
C SER A 145 14.07 -22.46 -6.60
N MET A 146 14.91 -21.47 -6.23
CA MET A 146 14.49 -20.37 -5.37
C MET A 146 13.35 -19.54 -5.96
N GLU A 147 13.45 -19.17 -7.24
CA GLU A 147 12.39 -18.44 -7.93
C GLU A 147 11.10 -19.27 -8.10
N ILE A 148 11.24 -20.56 -8.45
CA ILE A 148 10.11 -21.48 -8.58
C ILE A 148 9.37 -21.60 -7.25
N LEU A 149 10.08 -21.84 -6.14
CA LEU A 149 9.45 -21.97 -4.83
C LEU A 149 8.81 -20.66 -4.40
N ARG A 150 9.49 -19.51 -4.60
CA ARG A 150 8.93 -18.19 -4.27
C ARG A 150 7.62 -17.92 -5.01
N SER A 151 7.58 -18.12 -6.32
CA SER A 151 6.36 -17.91 -7.12
C SER A 151 5.24 -18.88 -6.74
N THR A 152 5.59 -20.14 -6.46
CA THR A 152 4.63 -21.17 -6.06
C THR A 152 4.04 -20.85 -4.69
N TRP A 153 4.90 -20.46 -3.75
CA TRP A 153 4.49 -20.07 -2.40
C TRP A 153 3.62 -18.81 -2.40
N GLU A 154 3.97 -17.76 -3.15
CA GLU A 154 3.17 -16.54 -3.20
C GLU A 154 1.72 -16.83 -3.63
N LYS A 155 1.55 -17.65 -4.69
CA LYS A 155 0.23 -18.11 -5.15
C LYS A 155 -0.48 -18.96 -4.08
N ALA A 156 0.25 -19.80 -3.37
CA ALA A 156 -0.28 -20.63 -2.28
C ALA A 156 -0.77 -19.76 -1.10
N LYS A 157 0.01 -18.76 -0.68
CA LYS A 157 -0.35 -17.77 0.35
C LYS A 157 -1.62 -17.01 -0.01
N GLN A 158 -1.74 -16.56 -1.27
CA GLN A 158 -2.96 -15.91 -1.74
C GLN A 158 -4.19 -16.83 -1.64
N LYS A 159 -4.05 -18.11 -1.99
CA LYS A 159 -5.12 -19.12 -1.82
C LYS A 159 -5.46 -19.36 -0.34
N LEU A 160 -4.47 -19.41 0.55
CA LEU A 160 -4.68 -19.57 1.99
C LEU A 160 -5.56 -18.47 2.59
N SER A 161 -5.63 -17.29 1.97
CA SER A 161 -6.57 -16.24 2.40
C SER A 161 -8.05 -16.60 2.19
N ARG A 162 -8.34 -17.68 1.45
CA ARG A 162 -9.71 -18.15 1.14
C ARG A 162 -9.98 -19.55 1.65
N ILE A 163 -9.02 -20.46 1.55
CA ILE A 163 -9.17 -21.87 1.95
C ILE A 163 -8.27 -22.24 3.14
N PRO A 164 -8.66 -23.23 3.97
CA PRO A 164 -7.95 -23.54 5.22
C PRO A 164 -6.62 -24.27 5.03
N HIS A 165 -6.33 -24.81 3.85
CA HIS A 165 -5.07 -25.45 3.51
C HIS A 165 -4.81 -25.35 1.99
N VAL A 166 -3.55 -25.48 1.58
CA VAL A 166 -3.12 -25.48 0.18
C VAL A 166 -2.10 -26.57 -0.05
N GLU A 167 -2.13 -27.21 -1.21
CA GLU A 167 -1.06 -28.11 -1.65
C GLU A 167 -0.07 -27.31 -2.52
N ILE A 168 1.21 -27.41 -2.15
CA ILE A 168 2.35 -26.97 -2.95
C ILE A 168 2.83 -28.21 -3.69
N SER A 169 2.64 -28.24 -5.01
CA SER A 169 3.16 -29.26 -5.92
C SER A 169 3.96 -28.54 -7.00
N THR A 170 5.29 -28.74 -7.01
CA THR A 170 6.18 -28.18 -8.04
C THR A 170 7.45 -29.00 -8.17
N PHE A 171 7.93 -29.16 -9.41
CA PHE A 171 9.26 -29.73 -9.63
C PHE A 171 10.35 -28.75 -9.19
N LEU A 172 11.33 -29.24 -8.43
CA LEU A 172 12.47 -28.46 -7.96
C LEU A 172 13.78 -29.05 -8.55
N PRO A 173 14.44 -28.33 -9.47
CA PRO A 173 15.72 -28.74 -10.05
C PRO A 173 16.80 -29.10 -9.01
N ALA A 174 16.87 -28.40 -7.86
CA ALA A 174 17.87 -28.64 -6.81
C ALA A 174 17.90 -30.09 -6.32
N ILE A 175 16.72 -30.70 -6.22
CA ILE A 175 16.52 -32.05 -5.68
C ILE A 175 16.21 -33.07 -6.77
N ASP A 176 16.01 -32.63 -8.01
CA ASP A 176 15.57 -33.43 -9.17
C ASP A 176 14.29 -34.23 -8.87
N LYS A 177 13.35 -33.60 -8.15
CA LYS A 177 12.12 -34.23 -7.66
C LYS A 177 10.96 -33.25 -7.63
N GLU A 178 9.75 -33.81 -7.61
CA GLU A 178 8.54 -33.06 -7.29
C GLU A 178 8.44 -32.83 -5.79
N LEU A 179 8.40 -31.56 -5.39
CA LEU A 179 8.06 -31.13 -4.06
C LEU A 179 6.55 -31.25 -3.88
N LYS A 180 6.10 -31.94 -2.82
CA LYS A 180 4.66 -32.06 -2.50
C LYS A 180 4.40 -31.86 -1.01
N HIS A 181 3.96 -30.67 -0.62
CA HIS A 181 3.62 -30.34 0.78
C HIS A 181 2.21 -29.77 0.88
N THR A 182 1.43 -30.24 1.84
CA THR A 182 0.17 -29.59 2.23
C THR A 182 0.43 -28.65 3.38
N ILE A 183 0.17 -27.36 3.16
CA ILE A 183 0.36 -26.31 4.16
C ILE A 183 -1.02 -25.87 4.67
N PRO A 184 -1.37 -26.16 5.94
CA PRO A 184 -2.55 -25.60 6.56
C PRO A 184 -2.34 -24.12 6.88
N ARG A 185 -3.42 -23.34 6.87
CA ARG A 185 -3.40 -21.91 7.22
C ARG A 185 -2.87 -21.70 8.64
N SER A 186 -3.22 -22.58 9.57
CA SER A 186 -2.76 -22.51 10.97
C SER A 186 -1.25 -22.60 11.10
N LEU A 187 -0.58 -23.38 10.25
CA LEU A 187 0.88 -23.46 10.22
C LEU A 187 1.47 -22.13 9.72
N PHE A 188 0.97 -21.59 8.61
CA PHE A 188 1.39 -20.27 8.12
C PHE A 188 1.22 -19.17 9.18
N GLU A 189 0.06 -19.17 9.86
CA GLU A 189 -0.23 -18.19 10.91
C GLU A 189 0.72 -18.34 12.12
N ALA A 190 1.03 -19.58 12.53
CA ALA A 190 1.97 -19.85 13.61
C ALA A 190 3.41 -19.43 13.24
N GLU A 191 3.87 -19.83 12.07
CA GLU A 191 5.21 -19.53 11.56
C GLU A 191 5.43 -18.03 11.37
N CYS A 192 4.38 -17.22 11.19
CA CYS A 192 4.47 -15.77 10.98
C CYS A 192 3.92 -14.94 12.16
N SER A 193 3.71 -15.56 13.33
CA SER A 193 3.10 -14.92 14.51
C SER A 193 3.78 -13.61 14.92
N ASP A 194 5.11 -13.59 14.96
CA ASP A 194 5.91 -12.40 15.28
C ASP A 194 5.71 -11.24 14.29
N LEU A 195 5.48 -11.54 13.01
CA LEU A 195 5.21 -10.52 11.99
C LEU A 195 3.83 -9.89 12.21
N PHE A 196 2.82 -10.70 12.54
CA PHE A 196 1.50 -10.19 12.90
C PHE A 196 1.55 -9.35 14.18
N ASP A 197 2.22 -9.84 15.22
CA ASP A 197 2.38 -9.13 16.49
C ASP A 197 3.08 -7.78 16.30
N SER A 198 4.12 -7.73 15.46
CA SER A 198 4.83 -6.49 15.13
C SER A 198 3.91 -5.45 14.49
N ILE A 199 3.05 -5.87 13.55
CA ILE A 199 2.06 -4.99 12.90
C ILE A 199 1.03 -4.50 13.93
N LEU A 200 0.44 -5.41 14.71
CA LEU A 200 -0.58 -5.09 15.72
C LEU A 200 -0.06 -4.17 16.83
N HIS A 201 1.18 -4.40 17.26
CA HIS A 201 1.87 -3.54 18.21
C HIS A 201 2.01 -2.12 17.66
N GLU A 202 2.41 -1.96 16.39
CA GLU A 202 2.58 -0.63 15.82
C GLU A 202 1.25 0.07 15.55
N ILE A 203 0.18 -0.67 15.20
CA ILE A 203 -1.18 -0.11 15.14
C ILE A 203 -1.56 0.48 16.50
N SER A 204 -1.40 -0.32 17.57
CA SER A 204 -1.74 0.09 18.94
C SER A 204 -0.91 1.29 19.39
N ARG A 205 0.40 1.28 19.12
CA ARG A 205 1.32 2.37 19.45
C ARG A 205 0.98 3.66 18.70
N THR A 206 0.76 3.57 17.39
CA THR A 206 0.43 4.73 16.55
C THR A 206 -0.90 5.34 16.97
N LEU A 207 -1.90 4.50 17.26
CA LEU A 207 -3.18 4.92 17.78
C LEU A 207 -3.05 5.61 19.13
N LYS A 208 -2.36 5.00 20.10
CA LYS A 208 -2.14 5.61 21.43
C LYS A 208 -1.50 6.99 21.33
N ASN A 209 -0.47 7.14 20.50
CA ASN A 209 0.21 8.41 20.29
C ASN A 209 -0.69 9.46 19.62
N ALA A 210 -1.51 9.04 18.65
CA ALA A 210 -2.48 9.92 18.02
C ALA A 210 -3.52 10.40 19.04
N MET A 211 -4.08 9.48 19.82
CA MET A 211 -5.10 9.77 20.83
C MET A 211 -4.63 10.76 21.90
N GLY A 212 -3.36 10.68 22.33
CA GLY A 212 -2.78 11.65 23.27
C GLY A 212 -2.66 13.08 22.72
N SER A 213 -2.80 13.28 21.41
CA SER A 213 -2.78 14.60 20.74
C SER A 213 -4.19 15.09 20.36
N LEU A 214 -5.23 14.32 20.66
CA LEU A 214 -6.63 14.60 20.31
C LEU A 214 -7.43 15.02 21.54
N PRO A 215 -8.57 15.72 21.35
CA PRO A 215 -9.47 16.04 22.46
C PRO A 215 -9.91 14.79 23.21
N GLU A 216 -10.09 14.93 24.52
CA GLU A 216 -10.59 13.86 25.38
C GLU A 216 -11.96 13.35 24.87
N GLY A 217 -12.16 12.03 24.91
CA GLY A 217 -13.35 11.38 24.38
C GLY A 217 -13.36 11.14 22.87
N SER A 218 -12.31 11.53 22.13
CA SER A 218 -12.15 11.11 20.73
C SER A 218 -12.20 9.59 20.59
N CYS A 219 -12.77 9.08 19.50
CA CYS A 219 -12.84 7.65 19.24
C CYS A 219 -12.60 7.33 17.77
N VAL A 220 -12.14 6.11 17.47
CA VAL A 220 -11.97 5.66 16.08
C VAL A 220 -13.34 5.33 15.49
N ASP A 221 -13.66 5.92 14.34
CA ASP A 221 -14.86 5.62 13.58
C ASP A 221 -14.65 4.40 12.66
N HIS A 222 -13.52 4.35 11.97
CA HIS A 222 -13.25 3.35 10.95
C HIS A 222 -11.79 2.91 10.92
N VAL A 223 -11.58 1.67 10.49
CA VAL A 223 -10.28 1.12 10.11
C VAL A 223 -10.33 0.78 8.63
N VAL A 224 -9.46 1.39 7.83
CA VAL A 224 -9.34 1.13 6.39
C VAL A 224 -8.09 0.29 6.17
N LEU A 225 -8.27 -0.88 5.54
CA LEU A 225 -7.18 -1.79 5.19
C LEU A 225 -6.84 -1.62 3.70
N ILE A 226 -5.56 -1.40 3.39
CA ILE A 226 -5.03 -1.33 2.03
C ILE A 226 -3.85 -2.30 1.85
N GLY A 227 -3.54 -2.61 0.60
CA GLY A 227 -2.48 -3.56 0.24
C GLY A 227 -2.94 -5.01 0.27
N GLY A 228 -2.40 -5.83 -0.64
CA GLY A 228 -2.87 -7.20 -0.88
C GLY A 228 -2.72 -8.11 0.35
N SER A 229 -1.68 -7.93 1.16
CA SER A 229 -1.43 -8.75 2.35
C SER A 229 -2.42 -8.45 3.49
N SER A 230 -3.15 -7.33 3.44
CA SER A 230 -4.25 -7.04 4.37
C SER A 230 -5.44 -8.00 4.23
N ARG A 231 -5.44 -8.86 3.20
CA ARG A 231 -6.45 -9.91 2.98
C ARG A 231 -6.23 -11.15 3.84
N ILE A 232 -5.07 -11.28 4.51
CA ILE A 232 -4.77 -12.41 5.40
C ILE A 232 -5.83 -12.46 6.52
N PRO A 233 -6.60 -13.56 6.66
CA PRO A 233 -7.71 -13.64 7.62
C PRO A 233 -7.31 -13.40 9.06
N HIS A 234 -6.16 -13.94 9.49
CA HIS A 234 -5.61 -13.76 10.83
C HIS A 234 -5.43 -12.29 11.18
N LEU A 235 -4.70 -11.54 10.35
CA LEU A 235 -4.45 -10.12 10.55
C LEU A 235 -5.77 -9.33 10.67
N ARG A 236 -6.75 -9.62 9.82
CA ARG A 236 -8.06 -8.96 9.87
C ARG A 236 -8.81 -9.26 11.17
N ALA A 237 -8.78 -10.51 11.62
CA ALA A 237 -9.41 -10.93 12.87
C ALA A 237 -8.77 -10.24 14.08
N GLU A 238 -7.44 -10.18 14.14
CA GLU A 238 -6.73 -9.50 15.23
C GLU A 238 -6.97 -7.99 15.24
N ILE A 239 -7.03 -7.34 14.07
CA ILE A 239 -7.39 -5.92 13.98
C ILE A 239 -8.84 -5.68 14.42
N ASP A 240 -9.78 -6.57 14.08
CA ASP A 240 -11.17 -6.46 14.54
C ASP A 240 -11.29 -6.69 16.06
N LYS A 241 -10.48 -7.57 16.65
CA LYS A 241 -10.39 -7.70 18.12
C LYS A 241 -9.87 -6.41 18.77
N LEU A 242 -8.88 -5.76 18.15
CA LEU A 242 -8.30 -4.51 18.66
C LEU A 242 -9.29 -3.33 18.53
N LEU A 243 -10.05 -3.26 17.44
CA LEU A 243 -11.02 -2.20 17.14
C LEU A 243 -12.36 -2.79 16.67
N PRO A 244 -13.18 -3.32 17.60
CA PRO A 244 -14.38 -4.09 17.27
C PRO A 244 -15.37 -3.37 16.36
N GLY A 245 -15.67 -3.99 15.22
CA GLY A 245 -16.69 -3.50 14.27
C GLY A 245 -16.27 -2.27 13.48
N LYS A 246 -15.00 -1.85 13.57
CA LYS A 246 -14.51 -0.63 12.90
C LYS A 246 -13.97 -0.90 11.49
N LEU A 247 -13.69 -2.17 11.14
CA LEU A 247 -13.19 -2.54 9.82
C LEU A 247 -14.14 -2.11 8.69
N HIS A 248 -13.65 -1.21 7.85
CA HIS A 248 -14.36 -0.76 6.66
C HIS A 248 -14.23 -1.79 5.53
N LYS A 249 -15.36 -2.14 4.89
CA LYS A 249 -15.42 -3.23 3.89
C LYS A 249 -15.66 -2.75 2.46
N ALA A 250 -16.13 -1.52 2.26
CA ALA A 250 -16.59 -1.07 0.93
C ALA A 250 -15.46 -0.59 0.01
N LEU A 251 -14.30 -0.24 0.58
CA LEU A 251 -13.15 0.22 -0.19
C LEU A 251 -12.27 -0.97 -0.58
N SER A 252 -11.99 -1.12 -1.89
CA SER A 252 -11.08 -2.14 -2.39
C SER A 252 -9.64 -1.88 -1.90
N PRO A 253 -8.99 -2.83 -1.20
CA PRO A 253 -7.61 -2.67 -0.73
C PRO A 253 -6.59 -2.44 -1.85
N ASP A 254 -6.89 -2.90 -3.07
CA ASP A 254 -5.97 -2.88 -4.20
C ASP A 254 -6.07 -1.56 -5.01
N GLU A 255 -7.22 -0.89 -4.97
CA GLU A 255 -7.51 0.29 -5.80
C GLU A 255 -7.63 1.59 -4.98
N ALA A 256 -7.80 1.49 -3.66
CA ALA A 256 -8.00 2.62 -2.75
C ALA A 256 -6.99 3.75 -2.97
N VAL A 257 -5.72 3.38 -3.05
CA VAL A 257 -4.60 4.31 -3.20
C VAL A 257 -4.68 5.04 -4.54
N ALA A 258 -4.82 4.29 -5.64
CA ALA A 258 -4.90 4.86 -6.98
C ALA A 258 -6.13 5.76 -7.13
N ARG A 259 -7.29 5.33 -6.60
CA ARG A 259 -8.53 6.13 -6.59
C ARG A 259 -8.34 7.44 -5.82
N GLY A 260 -7.72 7.39 -4.65
CA GLY A 260 -7.43 8.56 -3.83
C GLY A 260 -6.50 9.56 -4.51
N ALA A 261 -5.40 9.07 -5.10
CA ALA A 261 -4.48 9.89 -5.87
C ALA A 261 -5.16 10.54 -7.08
N ALA A 262 -6.02 9.80 -7.79
CA ALA A 262 -6.80 10.33 -8.91
C ALA A 262 -7.80 11.42 -8.47
N LEU A 263 -8.49 11.23 -7.34
CA LEU A 263 -9.38 12.23 -6.77
C LEU A 263 -8.64 13.51 -6.35
N LEU A 264 -7.44 13.38 -5.80
CA LEU A 264 -6.59 14.52 -5.46
C LEU A 264 -6.11 15.25 -6.72
N ALA A 265 -5.68 14.52 -7.74
CA ALA A 265 -5.30 15.08 -9.04
C ALA A 265 -6.48 15.82 -9.71
N ALA A 266 -7.69 15.33 -9.49
CA ALA A 266 -8.94 15.90 -9.96
C ALA A 266 -9.35 17.18 -9.20
N GLY A 267 -8.80 17.43 -8.00
CA GLY A 267 -9.22 18.50 -7.11
C GLY A 267 -10.56 18.23 -6.41
N ALA A 268 -11.03 16.98 -6.40
CA ALA A 268 -12.29 16.57 -5.77
C ALA A 268 -12.17 16.41 -4.25
N VAL A 269 -10.94 16.31 -3.75
CA VAL A 269 -10.55 16.12 -2.36
C VAL A 269 -9.27 16.93 -2.09
N ARG A 270 -8.95 17.18 -0.83
CA ARG A 270 -7.80 17.99 -0.43
C ARG A 270 -7.04 17.37 0.74
N VAL A 271 -5.75 17.66 0.80
CA VAL A 271 -4.88 17.28 1.93
C VAL A 271 -4.68 18.54 2.77
N ASP A 272 -5.34 18.60 3.92
CA ASP A 272 -5.24 19.75 4.83
C ASP A 272 -3.92 19.73 5.61
N LYS A 273 -3.42 18.52 5.93
CA LYS A 273 -2.12 18.32 6.58
C LYS A 273 -1.57 16.94 6.26
N GLU A 274 -0.32 16.89 5.80
CA GLU A 274 0.42 15.63 5.61
C GLU A 274 1.70 15.60 6.45
N VAL A 275 2.19 14.40 6.73
CA VAL A 275 3.50 14.17 7.36
C VAL A 275 4.41 13.59 6.29
N VAL A 276 5.47 14.31 5.92
CA VAL A 276 6.41 13.92 4.86
C VAL A 276 7.81 13.81 5.43
N GLY A 277 8.51 12.73 5.05
CA GLY A 277 9.89 12.45 5.47
C GLY A 277 9.97 11.81 6.86
N LEU A 278 10.54 10.61 6.94
CA LEU A 278 10.92 10.02 8.22
C LEU A 278 12.27 10.55 8.69
N GLU A 279 12.41 10.73 10.00
CA GLU A 279 13.71 11.00 10.65
C GLU A 279 14.64 9.81 10.43
N THR A 280 15.74 10.03 9.70
CA THR A 280 16.74 8.98 9.48
C THR A 280 17.79 9.06 10.57
N HIS A 281 17.86 8.04 11.42
CA HIS A 281 18.98 7.89 12.35
C HIS A 281 20.14 7.25 11.58
N VAL A 282 21.27 7.94 11.50
CA VAL A 282 22.49 7.44 10.88
C VAL A 282 23.46 7.11 12.00
N THR A 283 23.77 5.84 12.19
CA THR A 283 24.77 5.40 13.17
C THR A 283 26.11 5.23 12.48
N TYR A 284 27.16 5.88 13.00
CA TYR A 284 28.54 5.74 12.55
C TYR A 284 29.44 5.48 13.77
N GLY A 285 29.99 4.26 13.85
CA GLY A 285 30.63 3.76 15.08
C GLY A 285 29.62 3.68 16.24
N ASP A 286 30.03 4.10 17.44
CA ASP A 286 29.15 4.14 18.63
C ASP A 286 28.27 5.39 18.70
N THR A 287 28.30 6.25 17.66
CA THR A 287 27.58 7.53 17.65
C THR A 287 26.38 7.45 16.72
N THR A 288 25.19 7.69 17.27
CA THR A 288 23.97 7.84 16.49
C THR A 288 23.72 9.32 16.20
N PHE A 289 23.80 9.68 14.92
CA PHE A 289 23.44 11.00 14.43
C PHE A 289 21.95 10.99 14.06
N LEU A 290 21.18 11.85 14.71
CA LEU A 290 19.85 12.18 14.21
C LEU A 290 20.04 13.07 12.97
N CYS A 291 19.91 12.50 11.77
CA CYS A 291 19.81 13.29 10.57
C CYS A 291 18.41 13.92 10.58
N LYS A 292 18.32 15.14 11.11
CA LYS A 292 17.11 15.98 11.03
C LYS A 292 16.94 16.46 9.59
N ASP A 293 16.62 15.53 8.70
CA ASP A 293 15.80 15.88 7.55
C ASP A 293 14.43 16.21 8.14
N HIS A 294 14.19 17.50 8.40
CA HIS A 294 12.99 17.99 9.08
C HIS A 294 11.75 17.27 8.55
N MET A 295 10.94 16.70 9.46
CA MET A 295 9.59 16.25 9.15
C MET A 295 8.86 17.44 8.52
N GLN A 296 8.69 17.43 7.19
CA GLN A 296 8.05 18.53 6.49
C GLN A 296 6.54 18.31 6.60
N VAL A 297 5.86 19.27 7.22
CA VAL A 297 4.42 19.39 7.09
C VAL A 297 4.18 20.13 5.79
N GLU A 298 3.75 19.42 4.76
CA GLU A 298 3.29 20.07 3.53
C GLU A 298 1.81 20.47 3.70
N GLU A 299 1.55 21.77 3.67
CA GLU A 299 0.20 22.32 3.53
C GLU A 299 -0.11 22.48 2.03
N TRP A 300 -1.15 21.81 1.55
CA TRP A 300 -1.52 21.89 0.14
C TRP A 300 -2.44 23.10 -0.10
N HIS A 301 -1.89 24.18 -0.64
CA HIS A 301 -2.70 25.28 -1.15
C HIS A 301 -3.16 24.97 -2.58
N GLN A 302 -4.34 24.35 -2.75
CA GLN A 302 -5.07 24.42 -4.02
C GLN A 302 -6.21 25.44 -3.90
N PRO A 303 -6.37 26.38 -4.85
CA PRO A 303 -7.54 27.25 -4.86
C PRO A 303 -8.81 26.42 -5.04
N PRO A 304 -9.93 26.75 -4.36
CA PRO A 304 -11.14 25.94 -4.41
C PRO A 304 -11.72 25.92 -5.82
N VAL A 305 -11.70 24.76 -6.47
CA VAL A 305 -12.42 24.53 -7.74
C VAL A 305 -13.88 24.20 -7.40
N LYS A 306 -14.83 24.91 -8.00
CA LYS A 306 -16.25 24.76 -7.70
C LYS A 306 -16.74 23.35 -8.12
N PRO A 307 -17.45 22.60 -7.25
CA PRO A 307 -17.89 21.22 -7.53
C PRO A 307 -18.77 21.03 -8.79
N LYS A 308 -19.41 22.10 -9.28
CA LYS A 308 -20.40 22.02 -10.37
C LYS A 308 -19.83 21.78 -11.77
N GLU A 309 -18.52 21.95 -11.99
CA GLU A 309 -17.93 21.74 -13.32
C GLU A 309 -17.57 20.27 -13.60
N TYR A 310 -17.56 19.40 -12.58
CA TYR A 310 -17.25 17.96 -12.75
C TYR A 310 -18.41 17.16 -13.35
N PHE A 311 -19.66 17.46 -12.98
CA PHE A 311 -20.83 16.66 -13.36
C PHE A 311 -21.20 16.77 -14.85
N ALA A 312 -20.93 17.91 -15.49
CA ALA A 312 -21.31 18.14 -16.88
C ALA A 312 -20.49 17.29 -17.88
N ARG A 313 -19.26 16.88 -17.53
CA ARG A 313 -18.41 16.07 -18.43
C ARG A 313 -18.65 14.57 -18.34
N TYR A 314 -19.14 14.07 -17.19
CA TYR A 314 -19.37 12.63 -17.00
C TYR A 314 -20.75 12.18 -17.54
N ALA A 315 -21.75 13.07 -17.54
CA ALA A 315 -23.09 12.75 -18.06
C ALA A 315 -23.16 12.72 -19.61
N MET A 316 -22.30 13.46 -20.30
CA MET A 316 -22.32 13.51 -21.78
C MET A 316 -21.72 12.27 -22.46
N THR A 317 -20.94 11.45 -21.76
CA THR A 317 -20.30 10.25 -22.32
C THR A 317 -21.15 8.98 -22.18
N GLN A 318 -22.21 8.99 -21.36
CA GLN A 318 -23.10 7.84 -21.15
C GLN A 318 -24.28 7.76 -22.14
N ASN A 319 -24.51 8.78 -22.97
CA ASN A 319 -25.71 8.89 -23.82
C ASN A 319 -25.42 8.77 -25.32
N ARG A 320 -24.59 7.79 -25.72
CA ARG A 320 -24.48 7.39 -27.13
C ARG A 320 -24.47 5.88 -27.30
N SER A 321 -25.64 5.32 -27.62
CA SER A 321 -25.92 4.29 -28.63
C SER A 321 -27.34 3.73 -28.37
N PRO A 322 -28.12 3.29 -29.39
CA PRO A 322 -27.63 2.57 -30.55
C PRO A 322 -28.13 3.06 -31.91
N VAL A 323 -27.35 2.62 -32.91
CA VAL A 323 -27.67 2.48 -34.32
C VAL A 323 -29.12 2.02 -34.54
N GLU A 324 -29.94 2.88 -35.15
CA GLU A 324 -31.13 2.48 -35.89
C GLU A 324 -30.80 2.52 -37.38
N GLY A 325 -30.87 1.36 -38.03
CA GLY A 325 -30.87 1.29 -39.47
C GLY A 325 -32.22 1.70 -40.04
N GLN A 326 -32.22 2.22 -41.26
CA GLN A 326 -33.29 2.02 -42.22
C GLN A 326 -32.81 2.41 -43.63
N LYS A 327 -32.91 1.42 -44.52
CA LYS A 327 -33.10 1.44 -45.99
C LYS A 327 -32.24 2.37 -46.85
#